data_AF-A0A0V0T3U5-F1
#
_entry.id   AF-A0A0V0T3U5-F1
#
_cell.length_a   1.000
_cell.length_b   1.000
_cell.length_c   1.000
_cell.angle_alpha   90.00
_cell.angle_beta   90.00
_cell.angle_gamma   90.00
#
_symmetry.space_group_name_H-M   'P 1'
#
loop_
_entity.id
_entity.type
_entity.pdbx_description
1 polymer ?
#
loop_
_entity_poly.entity_id
_entity_poly.type
_entity_poly.pdbx_seq_one_letter_code
_entity_poly.pdbx_strand_id
1 'polypeptide(L)'
;LKCMEITVGDVAGWRKRFKKVCEIPFNSTNKYQVSIHEYSGDPEHAYLLVMKGAPERIFERCSTIACRCQDYEIDAEWTNKFQQSYLQLGGLGERVLGK
;
A
#
# COMPACT_ATOMS: atom_id res chain seq x y z
N LEU A 1 -7.11 -8.06 -8.39
CA LEU A 1 -8.18 -7.37 -9.15
C LEU A 1 -9.54 -7.92 -8.78
N LYS A 2 -9.76 -9.23 -8.95
CA LYS A 2 -11.03 -9.90 -8.59
C LYS A 2 -11.51 -9.64 -7.16
N CYS A 3 -10.60 -9.59 -6.17
CA CYS A 3 -10.95 -9.25 -4.78
C CYS A 3 -11.59 -7.85 -4.65
N MET A 4 -10.98 -6.81 -5.24
CA MET A 4 -11.54 -5.45 -5.19
C MET A 4 -12.84 -5.31 -5.98
N GLU A 5 -12.98 -6.05 -7.08
CA GLU A 5 -14.23 -6.09 -7.85
C GLU A 5 -15.37 -6.72 -7.05
N ILE A 6 -15.08 -7.74 -6.23
CA ILE A 6 -16.07 -8.40 -5.38
C ILE A 6 -16.45 -7.54 -4.17
N THR A 7 -15.48 -6.85 -3.54
CA THR A 7 -15.71 -6.12 -2.28
C THR A 7 -16.20 -4.69 -2.48
N VAL A 8 -15.65 -3.97 -3.46
CA VAL A 8 -15.94 -2.56 -3.71
C VAL A 8 -16.75 -2.36 -4.99
N GLY A 9 -16.55 -3.23 -5.99
CA GLY A 9 -17.15 -3.07 -7.31
C GLY A 9 -16.51 -1.97 -8.16
N ASP A 10 -16.77 -2.02 -9.47
CA ASP A 10 -16.39 -1.02 -10.48
C ASP A 10 -14.92 -0.54 -10.38
N VAL A 11 -13.98 -1.49 -10.40
CA VAL A 11 -12.56 -1.15 -10.33
C VAL A 11 -12.12 -0.32 -11.55
N ALA A 12 -12.80 -0.47 -12.69
CA ALA A 12 -12.54 0.30 -13.90
C ALA A 12 -12.89 1.79 -13.72
N GLY A 13 -14.07 2.10 -13.17
CA GLY A 13 -14.48 3.47 -12.85
C GLY A 13 -13.55 4.13 -11.82
N TRP A 14 -13.18 3.40 -10.77
CA TRP A 14 -12.20 3.89 -9.79
C TRP A 14 -10.86 4.26 -10.42
N ARG A 15 -10.33 3.42 -11.32
CA ARG A 15 -9.07 3.71 -12.05
C ARG A 15 -9.19 4.88 -13.03
N LYS A 16 -10.38 5.11 -13.58
CA LYS A 16 -10.63 6.27 -14.45
C LYS A 16 -10.70 7.57 -13.63
N ARG A 17 -11.25 7.52 -12.42
CA ARG A 17 -11.32 8.66 -11.49
C ARG A 17 -9.94 9.08 -10.98
N PHE A 18 -9.09 8.11 -10.59
CA PHE A 18 -7.72 8.35 -10.14
C PHE A 18 -6.73 8.05 -11.27
N LYS A 19 -6.62 8.96 -12.23
CA LYS A 19 -5.80 8.77 -13.43
C LYS A 19 -4.34 8.60 -13.03
N LYS A 20 -3.73 7.52 -13.52
CA LYS A 20 -2.31 7.24 -13.30
C LYS A 20 -1.45 8.14 -14.18
N VAL A 21 -0.52 8.87 -13.56
CA VAL A 21 0.40 9.80 -14.23
C VAL A 21 1.74 9.12 -14.51
N CYS A 22 2.24 8.37 -13.54
CA CYS A 22 3.53 7.68 -13.62
C CYS A 22 3.47 6.35 -12.87
N GLU A 23 4.24 5.37 -13.32
CA GLU A 23 4.48 4.15 -12.56
C GLU A 23 5.92 3.67 -12.66
N ILE A 24 6.37 3.06 -11.56
CA ILE A 24 7.53 2.20 -11.52
C ILE A 24 6.99 0.78 -11.43
N PRO A 25 7.10 -0.03 -12.51
CA PRO A 25 6.63 -1.40 -12.49
C PRO A 25 7.42 -2.23 -11.48
N PHE A 26 6.83 -3.35 -11.04
CA PHE A 26 7.49 -4.24 -10.10
C PHE A 26 8.78 -4.82 -10.71
N ASN A 27 9.87 -4.75 -9.96
CA ASN A 27 11.14 -5.41 -10.29
C ASN A 27 11.56 -6.34 -9.15
N SER A 28 12.10 -7.52 -9.47
CA SER A 28 12.64 -8.49 -8.51
C SER A 28 13.78 -7.94 -7.65
N THR A 29 14.54 -6.97 -8.17
CA THR A 29 15.62 -6.31 -7.43
C THR A 29 15.07 -5.38 -6.36
N ASN A 30 14.09 -4.54 -6.72
CA ASN A 30 13.53 -3.52 -5.83
C ASN A 30 12.42 -4.07 -4.93
N LYS A 31 11.72 -5.12 -5.37
CA LYS A 31 10.61 -5.80 -4.69
C LYS A 31 9.42 -4.91 -4.34
N TYR A 32 9.24 -3.79 -5.05
CA TYR A 32 8.08 -2.92 -4.93
C TYR A 32 7.62 -2.40 -6.30
N GLN A 33 6.38 -1.96 -6.35
CA GLN A 33 5.75 -1.21 -7.44
C GLN A 33 5.24 0.11 -6.87
N VAL A 34 5.46 1.21 -7.59
CA VAL A 34 4.94 2.54 -7.24
C VAL A 34 4.07 3.06 -8.37
N SER A 35 2.99 3.75 -8.05
CA SER A 35 2.27 4.56 -9.03
C SER A 35 1.79 5.87 -8.43
N ILE A 36 1.80 6.92 -9.25
CA ILE A 36 1.31 8.25 -8.88
C ILE A 36 0.03 8.51 -9.65
N HIS A 37 -0.98 9.00 -8.96
CA HIS A 37 -2.32 9.25 -9.48
C HIS A 37 -2.73 10.70 -9.25
N GLU A 38 -3.49 11.27 -10.17
CA GLU A 38 -4.17 12.55 -9.96
C GLU A 38 -5.19 12.40 -8.82
N TYR A 39 -5.17 13.35 -7.90
CA TYR A 39 -6.05 13.40 -6.74
C TYR A 39 -6.68 14.79 -6.65
N SER A 40 -7.97 14.87 -6.95
CA SER A 40 -8.74 16.12 -6.89
C SER A 40 -9.49 16.30 -5.56
N GLY A 41 -9.20 15.46 -4.57
CA GLY A 41 -9.90 15.45 -3.28
C GLY A 41 -9.31 16.37 -2.22
N ASP A 42 -8.10 16.87 -2.45
CA ASP A 42 -7.39 17.78 -1.55
C ASP A 42 -6.80 18.94 -2.38
N PRO A 43 -7.16 20.20 -2.08
CA PRO A 43 -6.61 21.37 -2.76
C PRO A 43 -5.10 21.53 -2.61
N GLU A 44 -4.51 21.02 -1.52
CA GLU A 44 -3.06 21.12 -1.26
C GLU A 44 -2.27 19.98 -1.91
N HIS A 45 -2.91 18.82 -2.12
CA HIS A 45 -2.25 17.61 -2.63
C HIS A 45 -2.90 17.13 -3.93
N ALA A 46 -2.43 17.68 -5.06
CA ALA A 46 -2.95 17.32 -6.39
C ALA A 46 -2.60 15.89 -6.85
N TYR A 47 -1.69 15.20 -6.15
CA TYR A 47 -1.19 13.88 -6.52
C TYR A 47 -1.16 12.92 -5.32
N LEU A 48 -1.60 11.69 -5.57
CA LEU A 48 -1.55 10.58 -4.63
C LEU A 48 -0.51 9.55 -5.08
N LEU A 49 0.52 9.32 -4.26
CA LEU A 49 1.46 8.23 -4.44
C LEU A 49 0.95 6.98 -3.73
N VAL A 50 0.94 5.85 -4.43
CA VAL A 50 0.66 4.53 -3.84
C VAL A 50 1.80 3.56 -4.11
N MET A 51 2.15 2.76 -3.11
CA MET A 51 3.21 1.76 -3.21
C MET A 51 2.68 0.40 -2.76
N LYS A 52 3.18 -0.67 -3.38
CA LYS A 52 2.95 -2.04 -2.90
C LYS A 52 4.17 -2.91 -3.17
N GLY A 53 4.46 -3.88 -2.32
CA GLY A 53 5.66 -4.70 -2.47
C GLY A 53 5.81 -5.80 -1.44
N ALA A 54 7.03 -6.32 -1.31
CA ALA A 54 7.39 -7.22 -0.22
C ALA A 54 7.18 -6.47 1.12
N PRO A 55 6.50 -7.07 2.12
CA PRO A 55 6.12 -6.38 3.35
C PRO A 55 7.28 -5.65 4.04
N GLU A 56 8.41 -6.32 4.23
CA GLU A 56 9.61 -5.75 4.85
C GLU A 56 10.14 -4.52 4.09
N ARG A 57 10.14 -4.57 2.76
CA ARG A 57 10.65 -3.48 1.91
C ARG A 57 9.76 -2.25 1.89
N ILE A 58 8.46 -2.44 2.14
CA ILE A 58 7.51 -1.33 2.28
C ILE A 58 7.66 -0.73 3.67
N PHE A 59 7.68 -1.57 4.71
CA PHE A 59 7.78 -1.14 6.10
C PHE A 59 9.07 -0.34 6.36
N GLU A 60 10.21 -0.77 5.81
CA GLU A 60 11.50 -0.03 5.86
C GLU A 60 11.44 1.39 5.26
N ARG A 61 10.45 1.68 4.41
CA ARG A 61 10.30 2.97 3.71
C ARG A 61 9.21 3.86 4.32
N CYS A 62 8.49 3.37 5.31
CA CYS A 62 7.43 4.10 6.00
C CYS A 62 7.98 4.69 7.31
N SER A 63 7.58 5.91 7.62
CA SER A 63 7.80 6.53 8.93
C SER A 63 6.54 6.55 9.79
N THR A 64 5.36 6.51 9.15
CA THR A 64 4.05 6.56 9.80
C THR A 64 3.19 5.37 9.39
N ILE A 65 2.23 5.03 10.26
CA ILE A 65 1.21 4.00 10.04
C ILE A 65 -0.17 4.62 10.24
N ALA A 66 -1.05 4.41 9.26
CA ALA A 66 -2.44 4.84 9.34
C ALA A 66 -3.27 3.80 10.13
N CYS A 67 -3.83 4.20 11.27
CA CYS A 67 -4.71 3.37 12.08
C CYS A 67 -5.96 4.18 12.46
N ARG A 68 -7.15 3.65 12.16
CA ARG A 68 -8.46 4.29 12.49
C ARG A 68 -8.55 5.77 12.04
N CYS A 69 -8.13 6.06 10.82
CA CYS A 69 -8.14 7.42 10.23
C CYS A 69 -7.19 8.42 10.90
N GLN A 70 -6.22 7.95 11.68
CA GLN A 70 -5.15 8.76 12.25
C GLN A 70 -3.80 8.18 11.86
N ASP A 71 -2.81 9.05 11.70
CA ASP A 71 -1.44 8.66 11.41
C ASP A 71 -0.63 8.65 12.71
N TYR A 72 0.04 7.54 12.96
CA TYR A 72 0.94 7.36 14.11
C TYR A 72 2.37 7.18 13.60
N GLU A 73 3.35 7.68 14.35
CA GLU A 73 4.75 7.37 14.05
C GLU A 73 5.04 5.89 14.34
N ILE A 74 5.89 5.29 13.51
CA ILE A 74 6.30 3.90 13.70
C ILE A 74 7.31 3.84 14.84
N ASP A 75 6.89 3.23 15.94
CA ASP A 75 7.72 2.94 17.10
C ASP A 75 8.08 1.44 17.17
N ALA A 76 8.79 1.07 18.24
CA ALA A 76 9.16 -0.32 18.49
C ALA A 76 7.94 -1.23 18.72
N GLU A 77 6.83 -0.70 19.22
CA GLU A 77 5.60 -1.46 19.44
C GLU A 77 4.92 -1.79 18.10
N TRP A 78 4.79 -0.80 17.21
CA TRP A 78 4.26 -0.99 15.85
C TRP A 78 5.14 -1.93 15.03
N THR A 79 6.45 -1.82 15.17
CA THR A 79 7.41 -2.74 14.52
C THR A 79 7.19 -4.18 14.96
N ASN A 80 7.04 -4.43 16.27
CA ASN A 80 6.76 -5.77 16.79
C ASN A 80 5.40 -6.32 16.30
N LYS A 81 4.34 -5.50 16.34
CA LYS A 81 3.01 -5.88 15.84
C LYS A 81 3.04 -6.26 14.35
N PHE A 82 3.80 -5.50 13.56
CA PHE A 82 4.00 -5.79 12.14
C PHE A 82 4.71 -7.13 11.93
N GLN A 83 5.83 -7.36 12.63
CA GLN A 83 6.60 -8.60 12.51
C GLN A 83 5.79 -9.84 12.93
N GLN A 84 5.04 -9.75 14.04
CA GLN A 84 4.18 -10.84 14.49
C GLN A 84 3.11 -11.20 13.45
N SER A 85 2.44 -10.19 12.91
CA SER A 85 1.40 -10.38 11.87
C SER A 85 1.99 -10.97 10.59
N TYR A 86 3.17 -10.49 10.18
CA TYR A 86 3.87 -11.00 9.00
C TYR A 86 4.28 -12.47 9.16
N LEU A 87 4.83 -12.85 10.31
CA LEU A 87 5.21 -14.24 10.61
C LEU A 87 3.99 -15.16 10.70
N GLN A 88 2.90 -14.69 11.29
CA GLN A 88 1.67 -15.48 11.41
C GLN A 88 1.08 -15.80 10.03
N LEU A 89 0.95 -14.79 9.16
CA LEU A 89 0.43 -14.98 7.80
C LEU A 89 1.40 -15.80 6.93
N GLY A 90 2.71 -15.58 7.08
CA GLY A 90 3.72 -16.40 6.42
C GLY A 90 3.70 -17.86 6.86
N GLY A 91 3.44 -18.13 8.15
CA GLY A 91 3.32 -19.47 8.72
C GLY A 91 2.11 -20.25 8.21
N LEU A 92 1.06 -19.56 7.74
CA LEU A 92 -0.11 -20.16 7.09
C LEU A 92 0.14 -20.49 5.60
N GLY A 93 1.33 -20.19 5.06
CA GLY A 93 1.67 -20.39 3.67
C GLY A 93 1.07 -19.35 2.72
N GLU A 94 0.53 -18.25 3.25
CA GLU A 94 -0.04 -17.17 2.45
C GLU A 94 1.05 -16.24 1.90
N ARG A 95 0.82 -15.71 0.70
CA ARG A 95 1.69 -14.69 0.11
C ARG A 95 1.26 -13.31 0.57
N VAL A 96 2.03 -12.71 1.47
CA VAL A 96 1.78 -11.38 2.03
C VAL A 96 2.36 -10.28 1.14
N LEU A 97 1.64 -9.15 1.02
CA LEU A 97 2.09 -7.93 0.35
C LEU A 97 1.96 -6.74 1.30
N GLY A 98 2.97 -5.87 1.34
CA GLY A 98 2.91 -4.59 2.03
C GLY A 98 2.22 -3.53 1.16
N LYS A 99 1.46 -2.64 1.80
CA LYS A 99 0.78 -1.49 1.20
C LYS A 99 0.90 -0.31 2.15
#